data_AF-A0A1U7T6V5-F1
#
_entry.id   AF-A0A1U7T6V5-F1
#
_cell.length_a   1.000
_cell.length_b   1.000
_cell.length_c   1.000
_cell.angle_alpha   90.00
_cell.angle_beta   90.00
_cell.angle_gamma   90.00
#
_symmetry.space_group_name_H-M   'P 1'
#
loop_
_entity.id
_entity.type
_entity.pdbx_description
1 polymer ?
#
loop_
_entity_poly.entity_id
_entity_poly.type
_entity_poly.pdbx_seq_one_letter_code
_entity_poly.pdbx_strand_id
1 'polypeptide(L)'
;MAMDQVNALCEQLVKAVTVMMDPSSTQRYRLEALKFCEEFKEKCPICVPCGLRLAEKTQIAIVRHFGLQILEHVVKFRWNSMSRLEKVYLKNSVMELIANGTLNILEEENHIKDALSRIVVEMIKREWPQHWPDMLVELDALSKQGETQTELVMFILLRLAEDVVTFQTLPPQRRRDIQQTLTQNMERIFSFLLNTLQENVNKYQQVKTDTSQESKAQANCRVGVAALNTLAGYIDWVSMSHITAENCKLLEILCLLLNEQELQLGAAECLLIAVSRKGKLEDRKPLMVLFGDVAMHYILSAAQTADGGGLVEKHYVFLKRLCQVLCALGNQLCALLGIDSDVETPANFGKYLESFLAFTTHPSQFLRSSTQITWGALFRHEILSRDPLLLAMLPKYLRASMTNLVKMGFPSKTDNPSCEYSRFDFDSDEDFNAFFNSSRAQQGEVMRLACRLDPKTSFQMAGEWLKYQLSTSVDTGSVNSCSATGTGEGNLCSIFSSSFVQWEAMTFFLEGVINQMFRTVDREEIPVNDGIELLQMVLNFNTKDPLILSCILTNVSALFPFVTYRSEFLPQVFSK
;
A
#
# COMPACT_ATOMS: atom_id res chain seq x y z
N MET A 1 -34.05 -33.24 -33.38
CA MET A 1 -33.89 -32.17 -34.39
C MET A 1 -33.25 -30.91 -33.82
N ALA A 2 -33.89 -30.13 -32.93
CA ALA A 2 -33.28 -28.89 -32.42
C ALA A 2 -32.02 -29.12 -31.54
N MET A 3 -32.03 -30.15 -30.68
CA MET A 3 -30.90 -30.46 -29.79
C MET A 3 -29.68 -31.04 -30.55
N ASP A 4 -29.92 -31.84 -31.58
CA ASP A 4 -28.85 -32.41 -32.42
C ASP A 4 -28.10 -31.30 -33.18
N GLN A 5 -28.83 -30.28 -33.63
CA GLN A 5 -28.24 -29.11 -34.28
C GLN A 5 -27.40 -28.29 -33.30
N VAL A 6 -27.85 -28.11 -32.05
CA VAL A 6 -27.08 -27.44 -30.99
C VAL A 6 -25.80 -28.21 -30.68
N ASN A 7 -25.87 -29.53 -30.51
CA ASN A 7 -24.71 -30.37 -30.22
C ASN A 7 -23.67 -30.33 -31.34
N ALA A 8 -24.09 -30.49 -32.61
CA ALA A 8 -23.19 -30.42 -33.75
C ALA A 8 -22.48 -29.06 -33.86
N LEU A 9 -23.19 -27.97 -33.55
CA LEU A 9 -22.60 -26.63 -33.56
C LEU A 9 -21.63 -26.43 -32.40
N CYS A 10 -21.93 -26.96 -31.22
CA CYS A 10 -21.01 -26.94 -30.08
C CYS A 10 -19.70 -27.66 -30.41
N GLU A 11 -19.75 -28.82 -31.08
CA GLU A 11 -18.52 -29.52 -31.51
C GLU A 11 -17.66 -28.69 -32.48
N GLN A 12 -18.30 -27.94 -33.40
CA GLN A 12 -17.58 -27.04 -34.31
C GLN A 12 -16.94 -25.87 -33.54
N LEU A 13 -17.67 -25.29 -32.58
CA LEU A 13 -17.15 -24.22 -31.73
C LEU A 13 -15.98 -24.70 -30.87
N VAL A 14 -16.05 -25.91 -30.30
CA VAL A 14 -14.93 -26.53 -29.57
C VAL A 14 -13.69 -26.60 -30.47
N LYS A 15 -13.82 -27.13 -31.69
CA LYS A 15 -12.71 -27.20 -32.66
C LYS A 15 -12.14 -25.82 -32.99
N ALA A 16 -13.01 -24.83 -33.24
CA ALA A 16 -12.59 -23.48 -33.54
C ALA A 16 -11.79 -22.87 -32.38
N VAL A 17 -12.27 -23.01 -31.14
CA VAL A 17 -11.58 -22.54 -29.94
C VAL A 17 -10.24 -23.24 -29.74
N THR A 18 -10.17 -24.55 -29.96
CA THR A 18 -8.90 -25.30 -29.87
C THR A 18 -7.88 -24.78 -30.88
N VAL A 19 -8.28 -24.58 -32.14
CA VAL A 19 -7.39 -24.03 -33.18
C VAL A 19 -6.98 -22.58 -32.87
N MET A 20 -7.87 -21.79 -32.29
CA MET A 20 -7.55 -20.41 -31.91
C MET A 20 -6.46 -20.35 -30.83
N MET A 21 -6.55 -21.23 -29.83
CA MET A 21 -5.69 -21.23 -28.65
C MET A 21 -4.43 -22.10 -28.80
N ASP A 22 -4.33 -22.88 -29.87
CA ASP A 22 -3.16 -23.71 -30.15
C ASP A 22 -2.01 -22.87 -30.74
N PRO A 23 -0.82 -22.84 -30.11
CA PRO A 23 0.32 -22.09 -30.62
C PRO A 23 0.87 -22.65 -31.94
N SER A 24 0.64 -23.94 -32.24
CA SER A 24 1.10 -24.59 -33.46
C SER A 24 0.19 -24.34 -34.67
N SER A 25 -1.02 -23.83 -34.45
CA SER A 25 -1.99 -23.56 -35.51
C SER A 25 -1.50 -22.46 -36.48
N THR A 26 -1.71 -22.69 -37.78
CA THR A 26 -1.29 -21.74 -38.81
C THR A 26 -2.11 -20.44 -38.73
N GLN A 27 -1.53 -19.33 -39.19
CA GLN A 27 -2.24 -18.03 -39.22
C GLN A 27 -3.56 -18.11 -40.00
N ARG A 28 -3.58 -18.87 -41.10
CA ARG A 28 -4.79 -19.05 -41.92
C ARG A 28 -5.93 -19.70 -41.13
N TYR A 29 -5.67 -20.85 -40.49
CA TYR A 29 -6.70 -21.55 -39.73
C TYR A 29 -7.15 -20.76 -38.49
N ARG A 30 -6.22 -20.05 -37.83
CA ARG A 30 -6.55 -19.18 -36.70
C ARG A 30 -7.50 -18.04 -37.10
N LEU A 31 -7.26 -17.40 -38.25
CA LEU A 31 -8.14 -16.34 -38.77
C LEU A 31 -9.53 -16.88 -39.17
N GLU A 32 -9.58 -18.06 -39.77
CA GLU A 32 -10.84 -18.70 -40.14
C GLU A 32 -11.68 -19.09 -38.91
N ALA A 33 -11.04 -19.67 -37.89
CA ALA A 33 -11.67 -20.00 -36.62
C ALA A 33 -12.17 -18.73 -35.88
N LEU A 34 -11.36 -17.66 -35.85
CA LEU A 34 -11.76 -16.38 -35.26
C LEU A 34 -13.00 -15.81 -35.96
N LYS A 35 -12.97 -15.76 -37.30
CA LYS A 35 -14.08 -15.25 -38.10
C LYS A 35 -15.36 -16.06 -37.84
N PHE A 36 -15.26 -17.38 -37.79
CA PHE A 36 -16.39 -18.25 -37.47
C PHE A 36 -16.98 -17.94 -36.08
N CYS A 37 -16.13 -17.78 -35.06
CA CYS A 37 -16.56 -17.45 -33.70
C CYS A 37 -17.25 -16.07 -33.59
N GLU A 38 -16.73 -15.05 -34.27
CA GLU A 38 -17.36 -13.71 -34.28
C GLU A 38 -18.70 -13.72 -35.02
N GLU A 39 -18.76 -14.32 -36.21
CA GLU A 39 -20.00 -14.45 -36.97
C GLU A 39 -21.06 -15.24 -36.19
N PHE A 40 -20.66 -16.27 -35.45
CA PHE A 40 -21.54 -17.02 -34.57
C PHE A 40 -22.14 -16.14 -33.47
N LYS A 41 -21.31 -15.37 -32.74
CA LYS A 41 -21.76 -14.48 -31.66
C LYS A 41 -22.76 -13.42 -32.15
N GLU A 42 -22.51 -12.85 -33.33
CA GLU A 42 -23.35 -11.80 -33.92
C GLU A 42 -24.66 -12.34 -34.49
N LYS A 43 -24.62 -13.41 -35.30
CA LYS A 43 -25.73 -13.79 -36.19
C LYS A 43 -26.53 -15.00 -35.72
N CYS A 44 -25.96 -15.90 -34.91
CA CYS A 44 -26.60 -17.17 -34.61
C CYS A 44 -27.75 -17.01 -33.58
N PRO A 45 -28.99 -17.45 -33.87
CA PRO A 45 -30.12 -17.30 -32.93
C PRO A 45 -30.01 -18.23 -31.71
N ILE A 46 -29.30 -19.36 -31.83
CA ILE A 46 -29.15 -20.38 -30.77
C ILE A 46 -27.87 -20.19 -29.93
N CYS A 47 -27.38 -18.95 -29.83
CA CYS A 47 -26.17 -18.62 -29.07
C CYS A 47 -26.29 -18.93 -27.56
N VAL A 48 -27.46 -18.72 -26.96
CA VAL A 48 -27.68 -18.99 -25.51
C VAL A 48 -27.60 -20.49 -25.20
N PRO A 49 -28.36 -21.38 -25.87
CA PRO A 49 -28.22 -22.83 -25.67
C PRO A 49 -26.80 -23.35 -25.89
N CYS A 50 -26.11 -22.90 -26.95
CA CYS A 50 -24.72 -23.29 -27.19
C CYS A 50 -23.78 -22.79 -26.10
N GLY A 51 -23.90 -21.52 -25.68
CA GLY A 51 -23.07 -20.94 -24.62
C GLY A 51 -23.21 -21.70 -23.29
N LEU A 52 -24.44 -22.04 -22.89
CA LEU A 52 -24.72 -22.83 -21.70
C LEU A 52 -24.13 -24.25 -21.79
N ARG A 53 -24.27 -24.90 -22.94
CA ARG A 53 -23.73 -26.25 -23.18
C ARG A 53 -22.21 -26.29 -23.12
N LEU A 54 -21.54 -25.27 -23.67
CA LEU A 54 -20.08 -25.14 -23.65
C LEU A 54 -19.56 -24.80 -22.24
N ALA A 55 -20.36 -24.12 -21.41
CA ALA A 55 -20.02 -23.73 -20.04
C ALA A 55 -20.09 -24.88 -19.01
N GLU A 56 -20.59 -26.06 -19.39
CA GLU A 56 -20.71 -27.22 -18.49
C GLU A 56 -19.36 -27.67 -17.90
N LYS A 57 -19.39 -28.12 -16.64
CA LYS A 57 -18.21 -28.59 -15.88
C LYS A 57 -17.45 -29.76 -16.51
N THR A 58 -18.12 -30.50 -17.40
CA THR A 58 -17.54 -31.64 -18.14
C THR A 58 -16.59 -31.19 -19.25
N GLN A 59 -16.68 -29.93 -19.69
CA GLN A 59 -15.82 -29.35 -20.71
C GLN A 59 -14.51 -28.83 -20.12
N ILE A 60 -13.49 -28.68 -20.96
CA ILE A 60 -12.22 -28.06 -20.56
C ILE A 60 -12.41 -26.57 -20.27
N ALA A 61 -11.64 -26.00 -19.34
CA ALA A 61 -11.78 -24.60 -18.89
C ALA A 61 -11.75 -23.59 -20.05
N ILE A 62 -10.90 -23.80 -21.07
CA ILE A 62 -10.84 -22.93 -22.25
C ILE A 62 -12.19 -22.86 -22.99
N VAL A 63 -12.86 -24.00 -23.16
CA VAL A 63 -14.17 -24.09 -23.81
C VAL A 63 -15.25 -23.50 -22.92
N ARG A 64 -15.19 -23.78 -21.61
CA ARG A 64 -16.11 -23.20 -20.62
C ARG A 64 -16.07 -21.68 -20.62
N HIS A 65 -14.86 -21.12 -20.59
CA HIS A 65 -14.64 -19.68 -20.66
C HIS A 65 -15.22 -19.08 -21.95
N PHE A 66 -15.01 -19.72 -23.10
CA PHE A 66 -15.60 -19.27 -24.36
C PHE A 66 -17.14 -19.33 -24.34
N GLY A 67 -17.72 -20.39 -23.78
CA GLY A 67 -19.17 -20.52 -23.57
C GLY A 67 -19.73 -19.36 -22.75
N LEU A 68 -19.10 -19.03 -21.62
CA LEU A 68 -19.47 -17.89 -20.78
C LEU A 68 -19.28 -16.56 -21.51
N GLN A 69 -18.22 -16.40 -22.30
CA GLN A 69 -17.98 -15.21 -23.12
C GLN A 69 -19.08 -14.99 -24.18
N ILE A 70 -19.62 -16.08 -24.76
CA ILE A 70 -20.78 -15.99 -25.66
C ILE A 70 -22.00 -15.45 -24.90
N LEU A 71 -22.27 -15.97 -23.70
CA LEU A 71 -23.40 -15.52 -22.89
C LEU A 71 -23.23 -14.04 -22.49
N GLU A 72 -22.03 -13.62 -22.11
CA GLU A 72 -21.71 -12.22 -21.84
C GLU A 72 -21.98 -11.33 -23.06
N HIS A 73 -21.54 -11.76 -24.25
CA HIS A 73 -21.79 -11.05 -25.50
C HIS A 73 -23.28 -10.88 -25.79
N VAL A 74 -24.09 -11.93 -25.52
CA VAL A 74 -25.54 -11.87 -25.67
C VAL A 74 -26.13 -10.77 -24.78
N VAL A 75 -25.77 -10.73 -23.49
CA VAL A 75 -26.26 -9.71 -22.56
C VAL A 75 -25.79 -8.30 -22.94
N LYS A 76 -24.57 -8.17 -23.46
CA LYS A 76 -24.02 -6.87 -23.87
C LYS A 76 -24.68 -6.30 -25.12
N PHE A 77 -24.84 -7.11 -26.17
CA PHE A 77 -25.17 -6.59 -27.51
C PHE A 77 -26.54 -7.02 -28.03
N ARG A 78 -27.03 -8.19 -27.61
CA ARG A 78 -28.27 -8.80 -28.15
C ARG A 78 -29.45 -8.76 -27.18
N TRP A 79 -29.23 -8.32 -25.94
CA TRP A 79 -30.27 -8.24 -24.90
C TRP A 79 -31.52 -7.48 -25.32
N ASN A 80 -31.37 -6.39 -26.07
CA ASN A 80 -32.50 -5.55 -26.44
C ASN A 80 -33.45 -6.22 -27.45
N SER A 81 -32.95 -7.16 -28.27
CA SER A 81 -33.77 -7.90 -29.24
C SER A 81 -34.35 -9.21 -28.67
N MET A 82 -33.95 -9.62 -27.47
CA MET A 82 -34.48 -10.81 -26.80
C MET A 82 -35.89 -10.58 -26.25
N SER A 83 -36.72 -11.59 -26.37
CA SER A 83 -38.04 -11.65 -25.74
C SER A 83 -37.92 -11.72 -24.21
N ARG A 84 -38.99 -11.37 -23.50
CA ARG A 84 -39.03 -11.44 -22.03
C ARG A 84 -38.78 -12.86 -21.50
N LEU A 85 -39.30 -13.89 -22.18
CA LEU A 85 -39.11 -15.28 -21.78
C LEU A 85 -37.65 -15.71 -21.93
N GLU A 86 -36.97 -15.31 -23.01
CA GLU A 86 -35.55 -15.62 -23.22
C GLU A 86 -34.65 -14.94 -22.17
N LYS A 87 -34.98 -13.71 -21.77
CA LYS A 87 -34.26 -13.00 -20.70
C LYS A 87 -34.38 -13.72 -19.36
N VAL A 88 -35.60 -14.11 -18.99
CA VAL A 88 -35.86 -14.87 -17.75
C VAL A 88 -35.16 -16.23 -17.80
N TYR A 89 -35.22 -16.93 -18.94
CA TYR A 89 -34.52 -18.20 -19.12
C TYR A 89 -33.01 -18.05 -18.94
N LEU A 90 -32.40 -17.05 -19.59
CA LEU A 90 -30.96 -16.79 -19.46
C LEU A 90 -30.58 -16.42 -18.03
N LYS A 91 -31.34 -15.52 -17.38
CA LYS A 91 -31.14 -15.16 -15.97
C LYS A 91 -31.16 -16.41 -15.08
N ASN A 92 -32.23 -17.21 -15.16
CA ASN A 92 -32.37 -18.40 -14.32
C ASN A 92 -31.26 -19.42 -14.58
N SER A 93 -30.88 -19.63 -15.85
CA SER A 93 -29.80 -20.55 -16.22
C SER A 93 -28.45 -20.09 -15.66
N VAL A 94 -28.15 -18.79 -15.68
CA VAL A 94 -26.92 -18.25 -15.12
C VAL A 94 -26.91 -18.32 -13.59
N MET A 95 -28.05 -18.07 -12.94
CA MET A 95 -28.18 -18.24 -11.48
C MET A 95 -28.03 -19.72 -11.07
N GLU A 96 -28.53 -20.65 -11.90
CA GLU A 96 -28.29 -22.08 -11.72
C GLU A 96 -26.80 -22.44 -11.92
N LEU A 97 -26.11 -21.84 -12.90
CA LEU A 97 -24.66 -22.01 -13.05
C LEU A 97 -23.87 -21.60 -11.80
N ILE A 98 -24.28 -20.53 -11.10
CA ILE A 98 -23.68 -20.14 -9.82
C ILE A 98 -23.98 -21.19 -8.75
N ALA A 99 -25.23 -21.65 -8.66
CA ALA A 99 -25.65 -22.60 -7.64
C ALA A 99 -24.97 -23.97 -7.77
N ASN A 100 -24.89 -24.54 -8.98
CA ASN A 100 -24.43 -25.92 -9.18
C ASN A 100 -23.58 -26.13 -10.44
N GLY A 101 -23.40 -25.13 -11.31
CA GLY A 101 -22.69 -25.23 -12.59
C GLY A 101 -21.19 -24.92 -12.54
N THR A 102 -20.63 -24.62 -11.37
CA THR A 102 -19.19 -24.45 -11.12
C THR A 102 -18.60 -25.62 -10.32
N LEU A 103 -17.30 -25.85 -10.50
CA LEU A 103 -16.47 -26.72 -9.66
C LEU A 103 -16.30 -26.10 -8.27
N ASN A 104 -15.72 -26.87 -7.35
CA ASN A 104 -15.53 -26.41 -5.98
C ASN A 104 -14.58 -25.21 -5.92
N ILE A 105 -14.71 -24.37 -4.90
CA ILE A 105 -13.89 -23.17 -4.68
C ILE A 105 -12.38 -23.39 -4.86
N LEU A 106 -11.84 -24.54 -4.45
CA LEU A 106 -10.40 -24.85 -4.56
C LEU A 106 -9.98 -25.38 -5.95
N GLU A 107 -10.93 -25.91 -6.73
CA GLU A 107 -10.69 -26.55 -8.03
C GLU A 107 -11.07 -25.64 -9.20
N GLU A 108 -12.00 -24.71 -8.99
CA GLU A 108 -12.48 -23.81 -10.02
C GLU A 108 -11.47 -22.71 -10.34
N GLU A 109 -11.22 -22.54 -11.63
CA GLU A 109 -10.29 -21.56 -12.18
C GLU A 109 -10.80 -20.13 -11.98
N ASN A 110 -9.91 -19.22 -11.55
CA ASN A 110 -10.29 -17.83 -11.26
C ASN A 110 -10.87 -17.11 -12.50
N HIS A 111 -10.37 -17.40 -13.70
CA HIS A 111 -10.87 -16.79 -14.93
C HIS A 111 -12.29 -17.25 -15.31
N ILE A 112 -12.73 -18.43 -14.87
CA ILE A 112 -14.10 -18.90 -15.03
C ILE A 112 -15.04 -18.15 -14.08
N LYS A 113 -14.62 -17.96 -12.83
CA LYS A 113 -15.34 -17.17 -11.83
C LYS A 113 -15.53 -15.72 -12.30
N ASP A 114 -14.47 -15.11 -12.85
CA ASP A 114 -14.53 -13.77 -13.44
C ASP A 114 -15.50 -13.71 -14.63
N ALA A 115 -15.40 -14.64 -15.60
CA ALA A 115 -16.30 -14.68 -16.74
C ALA A 115 -17.78 -14.83 -16.34
N LEU A 116 -18.07 -15.72 -15.38
CA LEU A 116 -19.44 -15.89 -14.87
C LEU A 116 -19.94 -14.62 -14.16
N SER A 117 -19.09 -14.00 -13.35
CA SER A 117 -19.42 -12.75 -12.64
C SER A 117 -19.71 -11.60 -13.59
N ARG A 118 -18.98 -11.49 -14.70
CA ARG A 118 -19.23 -10.49 -15.76
C ARG A 118 -20.63 -10.62 -16.34
N ILE A 119 -21.09 -11.84 -16.62
CA ILE A 119 -22.44 -12.06 -17.18
C ILE A 119 -23.49 -11.51 -16.21
N VAL A 120 -23.36 -11.84 -14.91
CA VAL A 120 -24.32 -11.41 -13.88
C VAL A 120 -24.31 -9.89 -13.73
N VAL A 121 -23.12 -9.28 -13.65
CA VAL A 121 -22.99 -7.81 -13.57
C VAL A 121 -23.59 -7.14 -14.80
N GLU A 122 -23.37 -7.66 -16.01
CA GLU A 122 -24.02 -7.14 -17.21
C GLU A 122 -25.56 -7.23 -17.14
N MET A 123 -26.11 -8.33 -16.61
CA MET A 123 -27.56 -8.44 -16.39
C MET A 123 -28.06 -7.43 -15.35
N ILE A 124 -27.34 -7.25 -14.24
CA ILE A 124 -27.63 -6.24 -13.21
C ILE A 124 -27.67 -4.85 -13.86
N LYS A 125 -26.64 -4.49 -14.64
CA LYS A 125 -26.55 -3.20 -15.33
C LYS A 125 -27.74 -2.95 -16.27
N ARG A 126 -28.29 -4.01 -16.88
CA ARG A 126 -29.44 -3.94 -17.79
C ARG A 126 -30.79 -3.84 -17.08
N GLU A 127 -30.97 -4.53 -15.95
CA GLU A 127 -32.32 -4.73 -15.37
C GLU A 127 -32.49 -4.18 -13.95
N TRP A 128 -31.44 -4.16 -13.12
CA TRP A 128 -31.49 -3.60 -11.77
C TRP A 128 -31.40 -2.06 -11.78
N PRO A 129 -32.30 -1.32 -11.11
CA PRO A 129 -33.18 -1.80 -10.02
C PRO A 129 -34.59 -2.26 -10.42
N GLN A 130 -35.21 -1.67 -11.45
CA GLN A 130 -36.67 -1.75 -11.63
C GLN A 130 -37.19 -3.13 -12.05
N HIS A 131 -36.42 -3.88 -12.84
CA HIS A 131 -36.84 -5.17 -13.39
C HIS A 131 -36.27 -6.36 -12.60
N TRP A 132 -35.48 -6.10 -11.56
CA TRP A 132 -34.90 -7.12 -10.69
C TRP A 132 -34.86 -6.66 -9.22
N PRO A 133 -36.01 -6.37 -8.60
CA PRO A 133 -36.07 -5.81 -7.24
C PRO A 133 -35.45 -6.74 -6.18
N ASP A 134 -35.62 -8.05 -6.33
CA ASP A 134 -35.15 -9.05 -5.38
C ASP A 134 -33.69 -9.49 -5.59
N MET A 135 -32.92 -8.78 -6.42
CA MET A 135 -31.54 -9.14 -6.78
C MET A 135 -30.64 -9.40 -5.56
N LEU A 136 -30.67 -8.50 -4.56
CA LEU A 136 -29.86 -8.64 -3.34
C LEU A 136 -30.30 -9.84 -2.50
N VAL A 137 -31.61 -10.16 -2.48
CA VAL A 137 -32.15 -11.31 -1.74
C VAL A 137 -31.77 -12.62 -2.44
N GLU A 138 -31.80 -12.65 -3.77
CA GLU A 138 -31.36 -13.81 -4.56
C GLU A 138 -29.86 -14.09 -4.37
N LEU A 139 -29.01 -13.05 -4.35
CA LEU A 139 -27.57 -13.20 -4.10
C LEU A 139 -27.27 -13.67 -2.67
N ASP A 140 -27.98 -13.13 -1.67
CA ASP A 140 -27.87 -13.59 -0.28
C ASP A 140 -28.27 -15.08 -0.15
N ALA A 141 -29.39 -15.48 -0.78
CA ALA A 141 -29.82 -16.87 -0.79
C ALA A 141 -28.83 -17.82 -1.49
N LEU A 142 -28.18 -17.38 -2.57
CA LEU A 142 -27.10 -18.13 -3.22
C LEU A 142 -25.89 -18.28 -2.32
N SER A 143 -25.44 -17.20 -1.67
CA SER A 143 -24.26 -17.23 -0.79
C SER A 143 -24.41 -18.25 0.35
N LYS A 144 -25.62 -18.41 0.89
CA LYS A 144 -25.92 -19.37 1.97
C LYS A 144 -25.81 -20.84 1.55
N GLN A 145 -25.69 -21.15 0.26
CA GLN A 145 -25.57 -22.53 -0.22
C GLN A 145 -24.15 -23.11 -0.02
N GLY A 146 -23.12 -22.26 0.00
CA GLY A 146 -21.75 -22.73 0.14
C GLY A 146 -20.67 -21.66 -0.10
N GLU A 147 -19.43 -22.06 0.14
CA GLU A 147 -18.24 -21.21 0.05
C GLU A 147 -17.99 -20.74 -1.40
N THR A 148 -18.16 -21.63 -2.39
CA THR A 148 -18.03 -21.30 -3.82
C THR A 148 -19.02 -20.22 -4.24
N GLN A 149 -20.29 -20.36 -3.84
CA GLN A 149 -21.34 -19.39 -4.17
C GLN A 149 -21.08 -18.06 -3.48
N THR A 150 -20.62 -18.08 -2.23
CA THR A 150 -20.24 -16.89 -1.49
C THR A 150 -19.12 -16.13 -2.19
N GLU A 151 -18.05 -16.83 -2.61
CA GLU A 151 -16.95 -16.23 -3.36
C GLU A 151 -17.43 -15.62 -4.68
N LEU A 152 -18.27 -16.31 -5.46
CA LEU A 152 -18.85 -15.77 -6.69
C LEU A 152 -19.68 -14.51 -6.44
N VAL A 153 -20.48 -14.46 -5.37
CA VAL A 153 -21.24 -13.27 -4.98
C VAL A 153 -20.31 -12.10 -4.66
N MET A 154 -19.17 -12.34 -4.01
CA MET A 154 -18.15 -11.31 -3.77
C MET A 154 -17.58 -10.75 -5.08
N PHE A 155 -17.22 -11.62 -6.04
CA PHE A 155 -16.76 -11.19 -7.36
C PHE A 155 -17.80 -10.34 -8.09
N ILE A 156 -19.09 -10.70 -8.02
CA ILE A 156 -20.20 -9.96 -8.64
C ILE A 156 -20.34 -8.57 -8.02
N LEU A 157 -20.36 -8.49 -6.67
CA LEU A 157 -20.52 -7.22 -5.97
C LEU A 157 -19.33 -6.28 -6.18
N LEU A 158 -18.10 -6.80 -6.09
CA LEU A 158 -16.88 -6.03 -6.35
C LEU A 158 -16.90 -5.46 -7.78
N ARG A 159 -17.14 -6.32 -8.77
CA ARG A 159 -17.15 -5.92 -10.17
C ARG A 159 -18.28 -4.92 -10.48
N LEU A 160 -19.44 -5.07 -9.85
CA LEU A 160 -20.53 -4.11 -9.98
C LEU A 160 -20.12 -2.72 -9.46
N ALA A 161 -19.49 -2.65 -8.29
CA ALA A 161 -19.01 -1.39 -7.74
C ALA A 161 -17.96 -0.73 -8.65
N GLU A 162 -16.99 -1.52 -9.14
CA GLU A 162 -15.97 -1.06 -10.09
C GLU A 162 -16.57 -0.50 -11.38
N ASP A 163 -17.48 -1.24 -12.02
CA ASP A 163 -18.07 -0.85 -13.30
C ASP A 163 -18.95 0.41 -13.19
N VAL A 164 -19.64 0.59 -12.06
CA VAL A 164 -20.60 1.69 -11.84
C VAL A 164 -19.92 2.94 -11.31
N VAL A 165 -19.00 2.81 -10.34
CA VAL A 165 -18.39 3.92 -9.61
C VAL A 165 -17.06 4.32 -10.23
N THR A 166 -16.15 3.36 -10.40
CA THR A 166 -14.77 3.61 -10.82
C THR A 166 -14.66 3.79 -12.33
N PHE A 167 -15.08 2.80 -13.11
CA PHE A 167 -14.92 2.77 -14.57
C PHE A 167 -16.07 3.44 -15.33
N GLN A 168 -17.24 3.56 -14.70
CA GLN A 168 -18.41 4.25 -15.24
C GLN A 168 -18.79 3.74 -16.65
N THR A 169 -18.78 2.42 -16.85
CA THR A 169 -19.00 1.77 -18.16
C THR A 169 -20.45 1.84 -18.67
N LEU A 170 -21.35 2.48 -17.90
CA LEU A 170 -22.77 2.61 -18.20
C LEU A 170 -23.14 4.00 -18.74
N PRO A 171 -24.24 4.11 -19.51
CA PRO A 171 -24.86 5.39 -19.82
C PRO A 171 -25.16 6.22 -18.55
N PRO A 172 -24.96 7.56 -18.56
CA PRO A 172 -25.04 8.38 -17.35
C PRO A 172 -26.35 8.28 -16.56
N GLN A 173 -27.50 8.18 -17.26
CA GLN A 173 -28.80 8.02 -16.60
C GLN A 173 -28.88 6.70 -15.85
N ARG A 174 -28.59 5.59 -16.55
CA ARG A 174 -28.62 4.24 -15.95
C ARG A 174 -27.66 4.11 -14.78
N ARG A 175 -26.46 4.68 -14.90
CA ARG A 175 -25.47 4.72 -13.83
C ARG A 175 -26.02 5.40 -12.58
N ARG A 176 -26.67 6.56 -12.73
CA ARG A 176 -27.25 7.29 -11.58
C ARG A 176 -28.33 6.49 -10.88
N ASP A 177 -29.20 5.81 -11.63
CA ASP A 177 -30.26 4.97 -11.03
C ASP A 177 -29.66 3.83 -10.19
N ILE A 178 -28.64 3.15 -10.72
CA ILE A 178 -27.93 2.07 -10.04
C ILE A 178 -27.19 2.61 -8.81
N GLN A 179 -26.47 3.73 -8.94
CA GLN A 179 -25.73 4.34 -7.84
C GLN A 179 -26.67 4.82 -6.71
N GLN A 180 -27.82 5.42 -7.05
CA GLN A 180 -28.83 5.77 -6.07
C GLN A 180 -29.37 4.53 -5.34
N THR A 181 -29.64 3.45 -6.07
CA THR A 181 -30.12 2.21 -5.46
C THR A 181 -29.05 1.55 -4.57
N LEU A 182 -27.78 1.57 -4.99
CA LEU A 182 -26.65 1.14 -4.16
C LEU A 182 -26.64 1.94 -2.86
N THR A 183 -26.66 3.27 -2.92
CA THR A 183 -26.67 4.12 -1.73
C THR A 183 -27.88 3.84 -0.82
N GLN A 184 -29.07 3.65 -1.39
CA GLN A 184 -30.28 3.32 -0.63
C GLN A 184 -30.19 1.96 0.09
N ASN A 185 -29.50 0.99 -0.50
CA ASN A 185 -29.34 -0.36 0.06
C ASN A 185 -27.96 -0.55 0.72
N MET A 186 -27.18 0.52 0.90
CA MET A 186 -25.78 0.40 1.27
C MET A 186 -25.59 -0.22 2.64
N GLU A 187 -26.46 0.11 3.60
CA GLU A 187 -26.46 -0.53 4.93
C GLU A 187 -26.60 -2.05 4.80
N ARG A 188 -27.57 -2.53 4.02
CA ARG A 188 -27.79 -3.98 3.81
C ARG A 188 -26.61 -4.64 3.12
N ILE A 189 -26.08 -4.01 2.07
CA ILE A 189 -24.93 -4.54 1.32
C ILE A 189 -23.70 -4.60 2.23
N PHE A 190 -23.42 -3.52 2.96
CA PHE A 190 -22.24 -3.43 3.81
C PHE A 190 -22.32 -4.38 5.01
N SER A 191 -23.48 -4.49 5.66
CA SER A 191 -23.70 -5.49 6.71
C SER A 191 -23.57 -6.92 6.18
N PHE A 192 -24.05 -7.20 4.96
CA PHE A 192 -23.85 -8.51 4.32
C PHE A 192 -22.37 -8.82 4.11
N LEU A 193 -21.59 -7.89 3.56
CA LEU A 193 -20.15 -8.06 3.35
C LEU A 193 -19.41 -8.29 4.67
N LEU A 194 -19.74 -7.50 5.70
CA LEU A 194 -19.10 -7.58 7.02
C LEU A 194 -19.42 -8.90 7.73
N ASN A 195 -20.70 -9.30 7.75
CA ASN A 195 -21.12 -10.56 8.38
C ASN A 195 -20.52 -11.76 7.65
N THR A 196 -20.48 -11.73 6.32
CA THR A 196 -19.87 -12.79 5.52
C THR A 196 -18.38 -12.93 5.82
N LEU A 197 -17.64 -11.81 5.90
CA LEU A 197 -16.24 -11.83 6.32
C LEU A 197 -16.11 -12.45 7.72
N GLN A 198 -16.86 -11.95 8.70
CA GLN A 198 -16.77 -12.38 10.09
C GLN A 198 -17.07 -13.88 10.26
N GLU A 199 -18.15 -14.38 9.64
CA GLU A 199 -18.53 -15.78 9.71
C GLU A 199 -17.48 -16.73 9.12
N ASN A 200 -16.95 -16.41 7.94
CA ASN A 200 -15.96 -17.27 7.28
C ASN A 200 -14.60 -17.21 7.98
N VAL A 201 -14.22 -16.05 8.54
CA VAL A 201 -13.02 -15.92 9.39
C VAL A 201 -13.17 -16.78 10.65
N ASN A 202 -14.31 -16.71 11.34
CA ASN A 202 -14.55 -17.53 12.53
C ASN A 202 -14.47 -19.02 12.21
N LYS A 203 -15.08 -19.46 11.10
CA LYS A 203 -14.98 -20.85 10.64
C LYS A 203 -13.52 -21.23 10.35
N TYR A 204 -12.79 -20.40 9.62
CA TYR A 204 -11.37 -20.61 9.32
C TYR A 204 -10.55 -20.79 10.61
N GLN A 205 -10.69 -19.89 11.59
CA GLN A 205 -9.95 -19.94 12.85
C GLN A 205 -10.24 -21.21 13.65
N GLN A 206 -11.48 -21.72 13.62
CA GLN A 206 -11.84 -22.97 14.30
C GLN A 206 -11.20 -24.20 13.68
N VAL A 207 -11.02 -24.22 12.35
CA VAL A 207 -10.47 -25.39 11.63
C VAL A 207 -8.99 -25.25 11.24
N LYS A 208 -8.36 -24.08 11.45
CA LYS A 208 -7.01 -23.76 10.99
C LYS A 208 -5.93 -24.75 11.45
N THR A 209 -6.06 -25.31 12.66
CA THR A 209 -5.09 -26.23 13.25
C THR A 209 -5.42 -27.71 13.04
N ASP A 210 -6.60 -28.01 12.48
CA ASP A 210 -7.05 -29.37 12.24
C ASP A 210 -6.56 -29.85 10.86
N THR A 211 -5.50 -30.67 10.88
CA THR A 211 -4.90 -31.26 9.67
C THR A 211 -5.86 -32.16 8.89
N SER A 212 -6.95 -32.63 9.51
CA SER A 212 -7.98 -33.43 8.83
C SER A 212 -8.98 -32.58 8.02
N GLN A 213 -9.03 -31.27 8.25
CA GLN A 213 -9.98 -30.34 7.63
C GLN A 213 -9.31 -29.21 6.84
N GLU A 214 -8.10 -29.47 6.30
CA GLU A 214 -7.33 -28.48 5.56
C GLU A 214 -8.11 -27.87 4.37
N SER A 215 -8.85 -28.68 3.62
CA SER A 215 -9.66 -28.19 2.49
C SER A 215 -10.72 -27.17 2.90
N LYS A 216 -11.39 -27.38 4.05
CA LYS A 216 -12.35 -26.42 4.60
C LYS A 216 -11.65 -25.16 5.11
N ALA A 217 -10.49 -25.29 5.74
CA ALA A 217 -9.71 -24.13 6.17
C ALA A 217 -9.33 -23.26 4.97
N GLN A 218 -8.78 -23.86 3.91
CA GLN A 218 -8.42 -23.16 2.68
C GLN A 218 -9.63 -22.52 1.99
N ALA A 219 -10.77 -23.21 1.94
CA ALA A 219 -12.00 -22.68 1.35
C ALA A 219 -12.55 -21.46 2.11
N ASN A 220 -12.69 -21.55 3.43
CA ASN A 220 -13.14 -20.41 4.26
C ASN A 220 -12.16 -19.24 4.19
N CYS A 221 -10.85 -19.53 4.14
CA CYS A 221 -9.83 -18.51 3.94
C CYS A 221 -9.97 -17.79 2.59
N ARG A 222 -10.20 -18.53 1.49
CA ARG A 222 -10.46 -17.95 0.16
C ARG A 222 -11.69 -17.04 0.15
N VAL A 223 -12.76 -17.43 0.83
CA VAL A 223 -13.94 -16.56 1.00
C VAL A 223 -13.59 -15.30 1.78
N GLY A 224 -12.82 -15.41 2.86
CA GLY A 224 -12.32 -14.25 3.62
C GLY A 224 -11.51 -13.27 2.77
N VAL A 225 -10.61 -13.77 1.91
CA VAL A 225 -9.84 -12.95 0.95
C VAL A 225 -10.77 -12.25 -0.04
N ALA A 226 -11.74 -12.97 -0.64
CA ALA A 226 -12.68 -12.38 -1.58
C ALA A 226 -13.58 -11.30 -0.93
N ALA A 227 -14.00 -11.53 0.32
CA ALA A 227 -14.77 -10.56 1.10
C ALA A 227 -13.95 -9.30 1.43
N LEU A 228 -12.68 -9.44 1.83
CA LEU A 228 -11.77 -8.31 2.05
C LEU A 228 -11.54 -7.50 0.77
N ASN A 229 -11.27 -8.17 -0.36
CA ASN A 229 -11.10 -7.48 -1.65
C ASN A 229 -12.37 -6.73 -2.06
N THR A 230 -13.54 -7.33 -1.82
CA THR A 230 -14.82 -6.69 -2.08
C THR A 230 -15.04 -5.48 -1.18
N LEU A 231 -14.79 -5.62 0.13
CA LEU A 231 -14.86 -4.51 1.08
C LEU A 231 -13.93 -3.37 0.68
N ALA A 232 -12.70 -3.64 0.25
CA ALA A 232 -11.77 -2.63 -0.24
C ALA A 232 -12.36 -1.81 -1.41
N GLY A 233 -13.05 -2.49 -2.35
CA GLY A 233 -13.74 -1.85 -3.48
C GLY A 233 -14.97 -1.00 -3.11
N TYR A 234 -15.50 -1.15 -1.89
CA TYR A 234 -16.62 -0.34 -1.38
C TYR A 234 -16.15 0.76 -0.40
N ILE A 235 -15.23 0.45 0.51
CA ILE A 235 -14.78 1.35 1.59
C ILE A 235 -14.32 2.71 1.04
N ASP A 236 -13.72 2.77 -0.15
CA ASP A 236 -13.22 4.01 -0.74
C ASP A 236 -14.30 5.09 -0.94
N TRP A 237 -15.50 4.70 -1.37
CA TRP A 237 -16.52 5.63 -1.87
C TRP A 237 -17.85 5.63 -1.12
N VAL A 238 -18.15 4.60 -0.31
CA VAL A 238 -19.40 4.54 0.48
C VAL A 238 -19.51 5.69 1.49
N SER A 239 -20.67 5.95 2.08
CA SER A 239 -20.74 6.92 3.19
C SER A 239 -19.89 6.46 4.38
N MET A 240 -19.19 7.40 5.03
CA MET A 240 -18.39 7.12 6.22
C MET A 240 -19.23 6.52 7.37
N SER A 241 -20.53 6.87 7.41
CA SER A 241 -21.49 6.30 8.36
C SER A 241 -21.58 4.77 8.34
N HIS A 242 -21.26 4.11 7.23
CA HIS A 242 -21.25 2.64 7.15
C HIS A 242 -19.95 2.04 7.67
N ILE A 243 -18.83 2.76 7.55
CA ILE A 243 -17.53 2.36 8.10
C ILE A 243 -17.55 2.46 9.63
N THR A 244 -18.20 3.50 10.15
CA THR A 244 -18.29 3.81 11.58
C THR A 244 -19.55 3.23 12.24
N ALA A 245 -20.39 2.51 11.48
CA ALA A 245 -21.55 1.79 12.00
C ALA A 245 -21.14 0.73 13.04
N GLU A 246 -22.10 0.33 13.88
CA GLU A 246 -21.88 -0.67 14.94
C GLU A 246 -20.64 -0.37 15.81
N ASN A 247 -20.42 0.90 16.16
CA ASN A 247 -19.23 1.37 16.90
C ASN A 247 -17.90 1.02 16.22
N CYS A 248 -17.82 1.20 14.90
CA CYS A 248 -16.63 0.90 14.09
C CYS A 248 -16.18 -0.58 14.13
N LYS A 249 -17.13 -1.51 14.31
CA LYS A 249 -16.87 -2.97 14.31
C LYS A 249 -16.06 -3.46 13.11
N LEU A 250 -16.24 -2.85 11.93
CA LEU A 250 -15.40 -3.12 10.76
C LEU A 250 -13.91 -2.92 11.09
N LEU A 251 -13.54 -1.77 11.68
CA LEU A 251 -12.16 -1.46 11.99
C LEU A 251 -11.58 -2.44 13.02
N GLU A 252 -12.38 -2.82 14.02
CA GLU A 252 -11.98 -3.83 15.01
C GLU A 252 -11.70 -5.19 14.38
N ILE A 253 -12.60 -5.66 13.49
CA ILE A 253 -12.41 -6.92 12.75
C ILE A 253 -11.15 -6.84 11.88
N LEU A 254 -10.95 -5.73 11.16
CA LEU A 254 -9.75 -5.58 10.33
C LEU A 254 -8.47 -5.57 11.17
N CYS A 255 -8.47 -4.94 12.34
CA CYS A 255 -7.34 -5.00 13.28
C CYS A 255 -7.08 -6.43 13.77
N LEU A 256 -8.11 -7.17 14.16
CA LEU A 256 -7.98 -8.58 14.55
C LEU A 256 -7.33 -9.43 13.46
N LEU A 257 -7.71 -9.18 12.20
CA LEU A 257 -7.19 -9.89 11.03
C LEU A 257 -5.74 -9.56 10.68
N LEU A 258 -5.14 -8.50 11.24
CA LEU A 258 -3.72 -8.19 11.03
C LEU A 258 -2.80 -9.28 11.58
N ASN A 259 -3.26 -10.09 12.54
CA ASN A 259 -2.50 -11.21 13.10
C ASN A 259 -2.73 -12.54 12.36
N GLU A 260 -3.58 -12.57 11.33
CA GLU A 260 -3.83 -13.76 10.51
C GLU A 260 -3.06 -13.67 9.20
N GLN A 261 -1.95 -14.41 9.09
CA GLN A 261 -1.00 -14.31 7.97
C GLN A 261 -1.62 -14.40 6.57
N GLU A 262 -2.68 -15.21 6.40
CA GLU A 262 -3.36 -15.36 5.11
C GLU A 262 -4.34 -14.22 4.77
N LEU A 263 -4.74 -13.41 5.76
CA LEU A 263 -5.75 -12.36 5.62
C LEU A 263 -5.20 -10.94 5.92
N GLN A 264 -4.05 -10.85 6.57
CA GLN A 264 -3.48 -9.60 7.10
C GLN A 264 -3.26 -8.54 6.01
N LEU A 265 -2.89 -8.94 4.78
CA LEU A 265 -2.64 -8.00 3.70
C LEU A 265 -3.93 -7.31 3.24
N GLY A 266 -4.99 -8.09 2.97
CA GLY A 266 -6.29 -7.54 2.59
C GLY A 266 -6.91 -6.71 3.71
N ALA A 267 -6.71 -7.10 4.97
CA ALA A 267 -7.16 -6.33 6.13
C ALA A 267 -6.43 -4.98 6.26
N ALA A 268 -5.10 -4.98 6.09
CA ALA A 268 -4.30 -3.76 6.08
C ALA A 268 -4.64 -2.84 4.90
N GLU A 269 -4.98 -3.39 3.74
CA GLU A 269 -5.47 -2.62 2.59
C GLU A 269 -6.81 -1.95 2.87
N CYS A 270 -7.78 -2.70 3.42
CA CYS A 270 -9.07 -2.14 3.83
C CYS A 270 -8.88 -1.02 4.87
N LEU A 271 -8.04 -1.24 5.89
CA LEU A 271 -7.71 -0.23 6.89
C LEU A 271 -7.08 1.00 6.25
N LEU A 272 -6.10 0.82 5.37
CA LEU A 272 -5.41 1.91 4.70
C LEU A 272 -6.39 2.76 3.91
N ILE A 273 -7.26 2.13 3.11
CA ILE A 273 -8.27 2.85 2.32
C ILE A 273 -9.19 3.63 3.28
N ALA A 274 -9.69 3.00 4.34
CA ALA A 274 -10.57 3.63 5.32
C ALA A 274 -9.93 4.86 5.99
N VAL A 275 -8.70 4.73 6.50
CA VAL A 275 -8.00 5.83 7.20
C VAL A 275 -7.42 6.87 6.24
N SER A 276 -7.26 6.56 4.95
CA SER A 276 -6.80 7.52 3.94
C SER A 276 -7.91 8.42 3.41
N ARG A 277 -9.17 8.09 3.72
CA ARG A 277 -10.34 8.84 3.25
C ARG A 277 -10.27 10.32 3.64
N LYS A 278 -10.57 11.14 2.65
CA LYS A 278 -10.83 12.57 2.80
C LYS A 278 -12.34 12.79 2.85
N GLY A 279 -12.74 13.95 3.37
CA GLY A 279 -14.15 14.28 3.58
C GLY A 279 -14.33 15.20 4.77
N LYS A 280 -15.57 15.33 5.24
CA LYS A 280 -15.92 16.12 6.42
C LYS A 280 -15.14 15.62 7.64
N LEU A 281 -14.61 16.55 8.43
CA LEU A 281 -13.82 16.21 9.62
C LEU A 281 -14.66 15.54 10.70
N GLU A 282 -15.93 15.95 10.87
CA GLU A 282 -16.85 15.38 11.84
C GLU A 282 -17.03 13.87 11.66
N ASP A 283 -17.25 13.42 10.42
CA ASP A 283 -17.44 12.01 10.09
C ASP A 283 -16.16 11.17 10.30
N ARG A 284 -14.99 11.82 10.35
CA ARG A 284 -13.68 11.17 10.52
C ARG A 284 -13.28 11.00 11.99
N LYS A 285 -13.95 11.70 12.93
CA LYS A 285 -13.67 11.60 14.38
C LYS A 285 -13.66 10.15 14.88
N PRO A 286 -14.59 9.26 14.48
CA PRO A 286 -14.60 7.88 14.97
C PRO A 286 -13.38 7.04 14.57
N LEU A 287 -12.60 7.45 13.56
CA LEU A 287 -11.35 6.76 13.19
C LEU A 287 -10.31 6.79 14.32
N MET A 288 -10.46 7.69 15.29
CA MET A 288 -9.61 7.74 16.49
C MET A 288 -9.74 6.49 17.37
N VAL A 289 -10.75 5.65 17.16
CA VAL A 289 -10.87 4.32 17.80
C VAL A 289 -9.63 3.44 17.55
N LEU A 290 -8.92 3.66 16.44
CA LEU A 290 -7.69 2.92 16.11
C LEU A 290 -6.52 3.24 17.05
N PHE A 291 -6.60 4.33 17.81
CA PHE A 291 -5.68 4.60 18.93
C PHE A 291 -6.11 3.93 20.25
N GLY A 292 -7.23 3.23 20.28
CA GLY A 292 -7.65 2.42 21.43
C GLY A 292 -6.69 1.27 21.71
N ASP A 293 -6.66 0.77 22.95
CA ASP A 293 -5.72 -0.27 23.38
C ASP A 293 -5.79 -1.54 22.52
N VAL A 294 -7.00 -1.96 22.18
CA VAL A 294 -7.24 -3.18 21.39
C VAL A 294 -6.66 -3.04 19.98
N ALA A 295 -7.04 -1.99 19.24
CA ALA A 295 -6.59 -1.77 17.88
C ALA A 295 -5.06 -1.55 17.80
N MET A 296 -4.52 -0.72 18.69
CA MET A 296 -3.09 -0.43 18.72
C MET A 296 -2.27 -1.68 19.09
N HIS A 297 -2.78 -2.54 19.98
CA HIS A 297 -2.13 -3.81 20.31
C HIS A 297 -1.99 -4.72 19.09
N TYR A 298 -3.06 -4.90 18.30
CA TYR A 298 -3.01 -5.74 17.10
C TYR A 298 -2.09 -5.15 16.02
N ILE A 299 -2.16 -3.83 15.78
CA ILE A 299 -1.28 -3.14 14.83
C ILE A 299 0.19 -3.32 15.22
N LEU A 300 0.52 -3.15 16.50
CA LEU A 300 1.88 -3.33 17.01
C LEU A 300 2.37 -4.77 16.92
N SER A 301 1.55 -5.73 17.36
CA SER A 301 1.86 -7.16 17.31
C SER A 301 2.14 -7.63 15.89
N ALA A 302 1.33 -7.19 14.93
CA ALA A 302 1.49 -7.55 13.53
C ALA A 302 2.76 -6.94 12.93
N ALA A 303 3.08 -5.67 13.25
CA ALA A 303 4.30 -5.01 12.81
C ALA A 303 5.56 -5.74 13.29
N GLN A 304 5.60 -6.09 14.59
CA GLN A 304 6.74 -6.81 15.19
C GLN A 304 6.91 -8.21 14.62
N THR A 305 5.80 -8.93 14.38
CA THR A 305 5.83 -10.28 13.82
C THR A 305 6.32 -10.27 12.37
N ALA A 306 5.90 -9.29 11.57
CA ALA A 306 6.33 -9.15 10.19
C ALA A 306 7.81 -8.74 10.04
N ASP A 307 8.31 -7.88 10.93
CA ASP A 307 9.71 -7.47 10.99
C ASP A 307 10.64 -8.63 11.44
N GLY A 308 10.21 -9.43 12.42
CA GLY A 308 10.99 -10.55 12.95
C GLY A 308 11.25 -11.70 11.96
N GLY A 309 10.55 -11.76 10.83
CA GLY A 309 10.66 -12.81 9.82
C GLY A 309 11.83 -12.67 8.84
N GLY A 310 12.58 -11.56 8.88
CA GLY A 310 13.56 -11.21 7.84
C GLY A 310 12.89 -10.77 6.54
N LEU A 311 13.66 -10.66 5.44
CA LEU A 311 13.10 -10.25 4.15
C LEU A 311 12.34 -11.41 3.48
N VAL A 312 11.08 -11.58 3.87
CA VAL A 312 10.11 -12.41 3.16
C VAL A 312 9.16 -11.49 2.41
N GLU A 313 9.02 -11.68 1.10
CA GLU A 313 8.19 -10.83 0.22
C GLU A 313 6.80 -10.52 0.81
N LYS A 314 6.07 -11.55 1.23
CA LYS A 314 4.72 -11.41 1.82
C LYS A 314 4.73 -10.56 3.10
N HIS A 315 5.72 -10.75 3.98
CA HIS A 315 5.84 -9.99 5.23
C HIS A 315 6.25 -8.55 4.96
N TYR A 316 7.19 -8.33 4.03
CA TYR A 316 7.68 -6.99 3.71
C TYR A 316 6.61 -6.14 3.01
N VAL A 317 5.86 -6.71 2.05
CA VAL A 317 4.73 -6.02 1.41
C VAL A 317 3.65 -5.66 2.43
N PHE A 318 3.35 -6.57 3.36
CA PHE A 318 2.45 -6.28 4.48
C PHE A 318 2.98 -5.15 5.38
N LEU A 319 4.26 -5.16 5.72
CA LEU A 319 4.89 -4.14 6.56
C LEU A 319 4.85 -2.75 5.89
N LYS A 320 5.08 -2.67 4.57
CA LYS A 320 4.85 -1.44 3.79
C LYS A 320 3.42 -0.93 3.91
N ARG A 321 2.45 -1.83 3.79
CA ARG A 321 1.03 -1.48 3.89
C ARG A 321 0.69 -0.97 5.29
N LEU A 322 1.17 -1.64 6.33
CA LEU A 322 0.95 -1.24 7.72
C LEU A 322 1.62 0.09 8.06
N CYS A 323 2.82 0.34 7.54
CA CYS A 323 3.48 1.65 7.64
C CYS A 323 2.59 2.75 7.05
N GLN A 324 2.01 2.53 5.88
CA GLN A 324 1.10 3.49 5.25
C GLN A 324 -0.17 3.71 6.09
N VAL A 325 -0.72 2.66 6.73
CA VAL A 325 -1.86 2.79 7.67
C VAL A 325 -1.49 3.74 8.81
N LEU A 326 -0.33 3.54 9.46
CA LEU A 326 0.13 4.41 10.55
C LEU A 326 0.43 5.85 10.09
N CYS A 327 0.99 6.02 8.89
CA CYS A 327 1.21 7.35 8.30
C CYS A 327 -0.12 8.08 8.08
N ALA A 328 -1.09 7.41 7.47
CA ALA A 328 -2.42 7.95 7.20
C ALA A 328 -3.17 8.26 8.50
N LEU A 329 -3.12 7.37 9.49
CA LEU A 329 -3.72 7.56 10.81
C LEU A 329 -3.11 8.75 11.56
N GLY A 330 -1.79 8.93 11.51
CA GLY A 330 -1.14 10.12 12.09
C GLY A 330 -1.60 11.42 11.40
N ASN A 331 -1.74 11.39 10.08
CA ASN A 331 -2.28 12.54 9.34
C ASN A 331 -3.76 12.78 9.63
N GLN A 332 -4.54 11.75 9.96
CA GLN A 332 -5.91 11.90 10.45
C GLN A 332 -5.92 12.64 11.79
N LEU A 333 -5.08 12.22 12.74
CA LEU A 333 -4.94 12.87 14.04
C LEU A 333 -4.56 14.35 13.89
N CYS A 334 -3.51 14.64 13.12
CA CYS A 334 -3.05 16.01 12.86
C CYS A 334 -4.11 16.90 12.18
N ALA A 335 -5.06 16.32 11.46
CA ALA A 335 -6.14 17.08 10.83
C ALA A 335 -7.35 17.29 11.74
N LEU A 336 -7.49 16.49 12.80
CA LEU A 336 -8.66 16.45 13.67
C LEU A 336 -8.43 17.16 15.02
N LEU A 337 -7.20 17.22 15.50
CA LEU A 337 -6.87 17.78 16.81
C LEU A 337 -6.78 19.32 16.70
N GLY A 338 -7.63 20.08 17.41
CA GLY A 338 -7.69 21.54 17.25
C GLY A 338 -8.95 22.21 17.82
N ILE A 339 -9.04 23.54 17.67
CA ILE A 339 -9.90 24.45 18.47
C ILE A 339 -11.42 24.20 18.34
N ASP A 340 -11.89 23.51 17.28
CA ASP A 340 -13.32 23.23 17.03
C ASP A 340 -13.65 21.71 17.01
N SER A 341 -12.83 20.87 17.64
CA SER A 341 -12.97 19.40 17.58
C SER A 341 -13.04 18.76 18.96
N ASP A 342 -14.04 17.92 19.19
CA ASP A 342 -14.15 17.05 20.38
C ASP A 342 -13.06 15.96 20.46
N VAL A 343 -12.04 16.03 19.60
CA VAL A 343 -10.95 15.05 19.54
C VAL A 343 -9.81 15.52 20.43
N GLU A 344 -9.61 14.78 21.51
CA GLU A 344 -8.47 14.94 22.42
C GLU A 344 -7.25 14.16 21.93
N THR A 345 -6.08 14.47 22.50
CA THR A 345 -4.87 13.68 22.28
C THR A 345 -5.12 12.23 22.74
N PRO A 346 -4.90 11.22 21.88
CA PRO A 346 -5.20 9.83 22.24
C PRO A 346 -4.37 9.31 23.41
N ALA A 347 -4.99 8.52 24.30
CA ALA A 347 -4.31 7.95 25.47
C ALA A 347 -3.09 7.08 25.11
N ASN A 348 -3.14 6.36 23.99
CA ASN A 348 -2.03 5.54 23.49
C ASN A 348 -1.13 6.27 22.47
N PHE A 349 -1.12 7.61 22.47
CA PHE A 349 -0.25 8.39 21.58
C PHE A 349 1.23 8.02 21.75
N GLY A 350 1.69 7.75 22.97
CA GLY A 350 3.06 7.27 23.22
C GLY A 350 3.37 5.95 22.52
N LYS A 351 2.49 4.94 22.64
CA LYS A 351 2.64 3.64 21.94
C LYS A 351 2.67 3.84 20.43
N TYR A 352 1.80 4.71 19.89
CA TYR A 352 1.81 5.07 18.47
C TYR A 352 3.16 5.64 18.04
N LEU A 353 3.71 6.61 18.78
CA LEU A 353 5.01 7.23 18.47
C LEU A 353 6.16 6.23 18.51
N GLU A 354 6.18 5.32 19.50
CA GLU A 354 7.18 4.25 19.59
C GLU A 354 7.08 3.28 18.40
N SER A 355 5.85 2.89 18.04
CA SER A 355 5.58 2.08 16.84
C SER A 355 6.09 2.78 15.58
N PHE A 356 5.77 4.06 15.45
CA PHE A 356 6.09 4.84 14.27
C PHE A 356 7.60 5.08 14.14
N LEU A 357 8.29 5.30 15.27
CA LEU A 357 9.74 5.37 15.31
C LEU A 357 10.39 4.04 14.87
N ALA A 358 9.81 2.89 15.20
CA ALA A 358 10.33 1.60 14.75
C ALA A 358 10.42 1.51 13.22
N PHE A 359 9.41 1.99 12.50
CA PHE A 359 9.44 2.12 11.03
C PHE A 359 10.50 3.14 10.55
N THR A 360 10.72 4.22 11.28
CA THR A 360 11.77 5.21 10.98
C THR A 360 13.19 4.69 11.21
N THR A 361 13.36 3.67 12.06
CA THR A 361 14.65 3.01 12.33
C THR A 361 14.87 1.73 11.52
N HIS A 362 13.87 1.27 10.77
CA HIS A 362 13.93 0.02 10.03
C HIS A 362 14.95 0.08 8.86
N PRO A 363 15.64 -1.01 8.49
CA PRO A 363 16.64 -1.01 7.41
C PRO A 363 16.11 -0.55 6.02
N SER A 364 14.88 -0.94 5.66
CA SER A 364 14.23 -0.49 4.42
C SER A 364 14.26 1.03 4.25
N GLN A 365 14.86 1.48 3.14
CA GLN A 365 14.86 2.89 2.76
C GLN A 365 13.43 3.38 2.48
N PHE A 366 12.57 2.55 1.87
CA PHE A 366 11.17 2.89 1.59
C PHE A 366 10.37 3.16 2.87
N LEU A 367 10.47 2.30 3.89
CA LEU A 367 9.74 2.49 5.15
C LEU A 367 10.18 3.76 5.88
N ARG A 368 11.50 3.99 5.94
CA ARG A 368 12.06 5.20 6.56
C ARG A 368 11.56 6.47 5.88
N SER A 369 11.61 6.51 4.55
CA SER A 369 11.12 7.63 3.74
C SER A 369 9.62 7.85 3.91
N SER A 370 8.83 6.77 4.01
CA SER A 370 7.37 6.85 4.16
C SER A 370 6.92 7.55 5.44
N THR A 371 7.70 7.47 6.52
CA THR A 371 7.35 8.10 7.81
C THR A 371 7.55 9.62 7.85
N GLN A 372 8.34 10.20 6.93
CA GLN A 372 8.82 11.58 7.05
C GLN A 372 7.71 12.62 6.99
N ILE A 373 6.73 12.44 6.09
CA ILE A 373 5.62 13.40 5.92
C ILE A 373 4.81 13.52 7.22
N THR A 374 4.49 12.37 7.84
CA THR A 374 3.70 12.34 9.08
C THR A 374 4.50 12.90 10.26
N TRP A 375 5.79 12.60 10.38
CA TRP A 375 6.66 13.28 11.36
C TRP A 375 6.66 14.80 11.18
N GLY A 376 6.77 15.28 9.95
CA GLY A 376 6.69 16.71 9.65
C GLY A 376 5.36 17.34 10.03
N ALA A 377 4.24 16.62 9.83
CA ALA A 377 2.92 17.05 10.30
C ALA A 377 2.87 17.15 11.83
N LEU A 378 3.34 16.12 12.54
CA LEU A 378 3.37 16.07 14.01
C LEU A 378 4.21 17.22 14.60
N PHE A 379 5.42 17.45 14.10
CA PHE A 379 6.30 18.52 14.61
C PHE A 379 5.83 19.94 14.26
N ARG A 380 5.02 20.09 13.21
CA ARG A 380 4.43 21.39 12.83
C ARG A 380 3.13 21.69 13.60
N HIS A 381 2.43 20.65 14.05
CA HIS A 381 1.11 20.78 14.65
C HIS A 381 1.14 21.55 15.97
N GLU A 382 0.26 22.53 16.15
CA GLU A 382 0.32 23.49 17.27
C GLU A 382 0.15 22.84 18.65
N ILE A 383 -0.71 21.84 18.77
CA ILE A 383 -0.96 21.11 20.02
C ILE A 383 0.08 20.00 20.22
N LEU A 384 0.17 19.04 19.28
CA LEU A 384 1.09 17.90 19.38
C LEU A 384 2.57 18.29 19.50
N SER A 385 3.02 19.39 18.89
CA SER A 385 4.41 19.87 19.05
C SER A 385 4.77 20.30 20.47
N ARG A 386 3.77 20.48 21.35
CA ARG A 386 3.94 20.79 22.77
C ARG A 386 3.64 19.59 23.67
N ASP A 387 3.22 18.46 23.09
CA ASP A 387 2.91 17.26 23.84
C ASP A 387 4.19 16.64 24.43
N PRO A 388 4.24 16.36 25.75
CA PRO A 388 5.45 15.84 26.40
C PRO A 388 5.94 14.51 25.82
N LEU A 389 5.04 13.65 25.32
CA LEU A 389 5.42 12.36 24.73
C LEU A 389 6.12 12.57 23.39
N LEU A 390 5.67 13.53 22.58
CA LEU A 390 6.35 13.86 21.32
C LEU A 390 7.72 14.49 21.59
N LEU A 391 7.80 15.42 22.54
CA LEU A 391 9.07 16.05 22.93
C LEU A 391 10.09 15.03 23.45
N ALA A 392 9.65 14.07 24.27
CA ALA A 392 10.50 12.97 24.77
C ALA A 392 11.02 12.04 23.65
N MET A 393 10.36 12.01 22.49
CA MET A 393 10.77 11.20 21.34
C MET A 393 11.79 11.90 20.42
N LEU A 394 11.94 13.22 20.51
CA LEU A 394 12.84 14.00 19.65
C LEU A 394 14.30 13.51 19.67
N PRO A 395 14.92 13.19 20.83
CA PRO A 395 16.30 12.71 20.84
C PRO A 395 16.46 11.38 20.09
N LYS A 396 15.49 10.47 20.24
CA LYS A 396 15.50 9.18 19.54
C LYS A 396 15.29 9.38 18.04
N TYR A 397 14.36 10.24 17.64
CA TYR A 397 14.11 10.59 16.23
C TYR A 397 15.33 11.24 15.57
N LEU A 398 15.98 12.19 16.24
CA LEU A 398 17.19 12.86 15.73
C LEU A 398 18.33 11.86 15.56
N ARG A 399 18.51 10.93 16.49
CA ARG A 399 19.52 9.85 16.39
C ARG A 399 19.25 8.93 15.21
N ALA A 400 18.00 8.52 15.01
CA ALA A 400 17.59 7.75 13.83
C ALA A 400 17.85 8.56 12.55
N SER A 401 17.55 9.86 12.57
CA SER A 401 17.77 10.75 11.43
C SER A 401 19.23 10.86 11.03
N MET A 402 20.16 10.97 12.00
CA MET A 402 21.60 10.96 11.73
C MET A 402 22.02 9.69 10.97
N THR A 403 21.50 8.53 11.37
CA THR A 403 21.77 7.25 10.68
C THR A 403 21.19 7.24 9.26
N ASN A 404 19.98 7.79 9.10
CA ASN A 404 19.27 7.81 7.82
C ASN A 404 19.85 8.79 6.79
N LEU A 405 20.61 9.80 7.24
CA LEU A 405 21.28 10.74 6.35
C LEU A 405 22.50 10.13 5.64
N VAL A 406 23.05 9.03 6.17
CA VAL A 406 24.20 8.34 5.58
C VAL A 406 23.75 7.54 4.37
N LYS A 407 24.35 7.83 3.21
CA LYS A 407 24.04 7.17 1.93
C LYS A 407 24.64 5.75 1.88
N MET A 408 23.89 4.78 2.39
CA MET A 408 24.22 3.35 2.40
C MET A 408 23.03 2.50 1.95
N GLY A 409 23.27 1.23 1.60
CA GLY A 409 22.18 0.32 1.19
C GLY A 409 21.97 0.24 -0.32
N PHE A 410 23.02 0.43 -1.12
CA PHE A 410 22.93 0.30 -2.58
C PHE A 410 22.53 -1.14 -2.97
N PRO A 411 21.61 -1.33 -3.93
CA PRO A 411 21.22 -2.65 -4.43
C PRO A 411 22.39 -3.53 -4.89
N SER A 412 23.44 -2.94 -5.47
CA SER A 412 24.62 -3.68 -5.95
C SER A 412 25.56 -4.18 -4.84
N LYS A 413 25.39 -3.69 -3.61
CA LYS A 413 26.30 -3.94 -2.47
C LYS A 413 25.67 -4.88 -1.43
N THR A 414 26.50 -5.30 -0.48
CA THR A 414 26.12 -6.13 0.68
C THR A 414 26.73 -5.61 1.98
N ASP A 415 27.06 -4.31 2.02
CA ASP A 415 27.74 -3.64 3.13
C ASP A 415 26.80 -3.23 4.28
N ASN A 416 25.49 -3.27 4.06
CA ASN A 416 24.48 -2.84 5.01
C ASN A 416 23.21 -3.72 4.94
N PRO A 417 22.51 -3.99 6.06
CA PRO A 417 21.23 -4.71 6.03
C PRO A 417 20.17 -4.04 5.14
N SER A 418 20.29 -2.72 4.89
CA SER A 418 19.41 -2.00 3.97
C SER A 418 19.50 -2.48 2.52
N CYS A 419 20.63 -3.06 2.10
CA CYS A 419 20.86 -3.52 0.72
C CYS A 419 19.84 -4.58 0.26
N GLU A 420 19.40 -5.47 1.15
CA GLU A 420 18.44 -6.52 0.81
C GLU A 420 17.08 -5.93 0.45
N TYR A 421 16.60 -4.99 1.27
CA TYR A 421 15.35 -4.25 1.02
C TYR A 421 15.45 -3.37 -0.21
N SER A 422 16.60 -2.71 -0.44
CA SER A 422 16.82 -1.90 -1.63
C SER A 422 16.77 -2.73 -2.92
N ARG A 423 17.31 -3.97 -2.92
CA ARG A 423 17.19 -4.88 -4.06
C ARG A 423 15.76 -5.31 -4.35
N PHE A 424 14.90 -5.32 -3.33
CA PHE A 424 13.48 -5.60 -3.51
C PHE A 424 12.72 -4.38 -4.06
N ASP A 425 13.13 -3.18 -3.67
CA ASP A 425 12.41 -1.93 -3.97
C ASP A 425 12.86 -1.21 -5.24
N PHE A 426 14.11 -1.42 -5.67
CA PHE A 426 14.75 -0.68 -6.75
C PHE A 426 15.43 -1.64 -7.72
N ASP A 427 15.34 -1.32 -9.01
CA ASP A 427 15.96 -2.11 -10.08
C ASP A 427 17.47 -1.87 -10.18
N SER A 428 17.94 -0.68 -9.78
CA SER A 428 19.33 -0.24 -9.96
C SER A 428 19.84 0.69 -8.85
N ASP A 429 21.16 0.89 -8.80
CA ASP A 429 21.81 1.84 -7.91
C ASP A 429 21.44 3.30 -8.25
N GLU A 430 21.18 3.59 -9.52
CA GLU A 430 20.72 4.89 -10.01
C GLU A 430 19.34 5.24 -9.45
N ASP A 431 18.40 4.29 -9.51
CA ASP A 431 17.05 4.46 -8.96
C ASP A 431 17.11 4.68 -7.44
N PHE A 432 17.90 3.86 -6.75
CA PHE A 432 18.16 4.02 -5.32
C PHE A 432 18.74 5.40 -5.00
N ASN A 433 19.75 5.87 -5.75
CA ASN A 433 20.40 7.15 -5.50
C ASN A 433 19.43 8.32 -5.75
N ALA A 434 18.62 8.28 -6.81
CA ALA A 434 17.60 9.29 -7.09
C ALA A 434 16.55 9.36 -5.97
N PHE A 435 16.03 8.20 -5.55
CA PHE A 435 15.09 8.09 -4.44
C PHE A 435 15.69 8.60 -3.13
N PHE A 436 16.91 8.15 -2.79
CA PHE A 436 17.61 8.56 -1.57
C PHE A 436 17.81 10.08 -1.52
N ASN A 437 18.28 10.70 -2.60
CA ASN A 437 18.53 12.14 -2.63
C ASN A 437 17.24 12.96 -2.45
N SER A 438 16.15 12.57 -3.11
CA SER A 438 14.85 13.22 -2.92
C SER A 438 14.29 13.04 -1.51
N SER A 439 14.39 11.83 -0.96
CA SER A 439 14.00 11.55 0.42
C SER A 439 14.85 12.31 1.44
N ARG A 440 16.16 12.46 1.21
CA ARG A 440 17.07 13.19 2.09
C ARG A 440 16.73 14.67 2.15
N ALA A 441 16.38 15.27 1.00
CA ALA A 441 15.92 16.66 0.95
C ALA A 441 14.64 16.86 1.79
N GLN A 442 13.65 15.98 1.65
CA GLN A 442 12.43 16.01 2.46
C GLN A 442 12.72 15.81 3.95
N GLN A 443 13.57 14.83 4.29
CA GLN A 443 13.96 14.57 5.66
C GLN A 443 14.67 15.78 6.29
N GLY A 444 15.48 16.54 5.53
CA GLY A 444 16.11 17.78 6.00
C GLY A 444 15.09 18.84 6.43
N GLU A 445 13.96 18.97 5.74
CA GLU A 445 12.88 19.86 6.16
C GLU A 445 12.21 19.42 7.46
N VAL A 446 11.91 18.12 7.58
CA VAL A 446 11.28 17.53 8.76
C VAL A 446 12.21 17.60 9.98
N MET A 447 13.49 17.30 9.78
CA MET A 447 14.54 17.40 10.79
C MET A 447 14.65 18.81 11.35
N ARG A 448 14.55 19.85 10.51
CA ARG A 448 14.53 21.24 11.00
C ARG A 448 13.32 21.54 11.88
N LEU A 449 12.15 20.96 11.58
CA LEU A 449 10.98 21.08 12.47
C LEU A 449 11.25 20.41 13.83
N ALA A 450 11.91 19.26 13.86
CA ALA A 450 12.32 18.61 15.10
C ALA A 450 13.35 19.44 15.89
N CYS A 451 14.37 19.99 15.21
CA CYS A 451 15.41 20.81 15.84
C CYS A 451 14.85 22.11 16.43
N ARG A 452 13.78 22.66 15.84
CA ARG A 452 13.06 23.81 16.43
C ARG A 452 12.47 23.49 17.80
N LEU A 453 12.00 22.25 18.01
CA LEU A 453 11.34 21.84 19.25
C LEU A 453 12.35 21.46 20.34
N ASP A 454 13.53 20.97 19.97
CA ASP A 454 14.63 20.67 20.90
C ASP A 454 15.99 21.15 20.33
N PRO A 455 16.28 22.46 20.41
CA PRO A 455 17.51 23.04 19.87
C PRO A 455 18.76 22.64 20.65
N LYS A 456 18.65 22.35 21.95
CA LYS A 456 19.78 22.00 22.82
C LYS A 456 20.32 20.62 22.47
N THR A 457 19.45 19.61 22.45
CA THR A 457 19.86 18.24 22.12
C THR A 457 20.36 18.14 20.68
N SER A 458 19.67 18.79 19.74
CA SER A 458 20.09 18.78 18.33
C SER A 458 21.47 19.41 18.12
N PHE A 459 21.75 20.57 18.74
CA PHE A 459 23.08 21.19 18.71
C PHE A 459 24.16 20.29 19.32
N GLN A 460 23.90 19.70 20.49
CA GLN A 460 24.83 18.78 21.13
C GLN A 460 25.18 17.59 20.23
N MET A 461 24.17 16.92 19.66
CA MET A 461 24.37 15.77 18.77
C MET A 461 25.15 16.14 17.51
N ALA A 462 24.90 17.33 16.94
CA ALA A 462 25.63 17.82 15.78
C ALA A 462 27.10 18.10 16.12
N GLY A 463 27.35 18.74 17.26
CA GLY A 463 28.69 19.02 17.76
C GLY A 463 29.47 17.75 18.05
N GLU A 464 28.87 16.77 18.74
CA GLU A 464 29.49 15.46 19.00
C GLU A 464 29.83 14.71 17.71
N TRP A 465 28.94 14.73 16.71
CA TRP A 465 29.20 14.08 15.43
C TRP A 465 30.33 14.76 14.65
N LEU A 466 30.38 16.10 14.66
CA LEU A 466 31.48 16.85 14.07
C LEU A 466 32.82 16.53 14.76
N LYS A 467 32.86 16.55 16.10
CA LYS A 467 34.06 16.17 16.88
C LYS A 467 34.49 14.74 16.57
N TYR A 468 33.54 13.82 16.41
CA TYR A 468 33.82 12.44 16.01
C TYR A 468 34.44 12.34 14.61
N GLN A 469 33.89 13.02 13.59
CA GLN A 469 34.44 12.98 12.24
C GLN A 469 35.85 13.59 12.15
N LEU A 470 36.11 14.66 12.91
CA LEU A 470 37.42 15.32 12.96
C LEU A 470 38.50 14.48 13.66
N SER A 471 38.12 13.55 14.54
CA SER A 471 39.05 12.69 15.27
C SER A 471 39.22 11.30 14.65
N THR A 472 38.28 10.87 13.80
CA THR A 472 38.30 9.57 13.13
C THR A 472 39.20 9.61 11.89
N SER A 473 39.98 8.55 11.67
CA SER A 473 40.81 8.42 10.47
C SER A 473 39.95 8.32 9.21
N VAL A 474 40.36 9.01 8.14
CA VAL A 474 39.71 8.95 6.83
C VAL A 474 40.05 7.61 6.15
N ASP A 475 39.11 6.67 6.17
CA ASP A 475 39.12 5.48 5.33
C ASP A 475 38.69 5.82 3.90
N THR A 476 39.65 5.74 2.97
CA THR A 476 39.50 6.08 1.56
C THR A 476 38.90 4.94 0.73
N GLY A 477 38.67 3.77 1.32
CA GLY A 477 38.15 2.56 0.67
C GLY A 477 39.26 1.63 0.12
N SER A 478 38.92 0.36 -0.12
CA SER A 478 39.83 -0.63 -0.72
C SER A 478 40.09 -0.32 -2.19
N VAL A 479 41.38 -0.22 -2.55
CA VAL A 479 41.84 -0.19 -3.94
C VAL A 479 41.36 -1.48 -4.62
N ASN A 480 40.53 -1.38 -5.67
CA ASN A 480 40.29 -2.53 -6.54
C ASN A 480 41.63 -3.02 -7.07
N SER A 481 41.95 -4.30 -6.86
CA SER A 481 43.22 -4.96 -7.20
C SER A 481 43.47 -5.13 -8.71
N CYS A 482 43.06 -4.16 -9.53
CA CYS A 482 43.31 -4.11 -10.98
C CYS A 482 44.08 -2.86 -11.43
N SER A 483 44.44 -1.94 -10.54
CA SER A 483 45.27 -0.77 -10.87
C SER A 483 46.55 -0.74 -10.04
N ALA A 484 47.29 -1.86 -10.03
CA ALA A 484 48.65 -1.90 -9.50
C ALA A 484 49.67 -1.51 -10.57
N THR A 485 49.66 -0.25 -11.01
CA THR A 485 50.83 0.40 -11.62
C THR A 485 50.69 1.91 -11.54
N GLY A 486 51.52 2.56 -10.72
CA GLY A 486 51.84 3.99 -10.89
C GLY A 486 51.67 4.86 -9.65
N THR A 487 52.80 5.17 -9.02
CA THR A 487 53.10 6.44 -8.30
C THR A 487 52.12 6.93 -7.23
N GLY A 488 52.40 6.62 -5.96
CA GLY A 488 52.67 7.59 -4.87
C GLY A 488 51.73 8.78 -4.59
N GLU A 489 50.54 8.89 -5.18
CA GLU A 489 49.54 9.88 -4.81
C GLU A 489 48.67 9.31 -3.70
N GLY A 490 48.68 9.99 -2.54
CA GLY A 490 48.01 9.52 -1.32
C GLY A 490 46.54 9.21 -1.58
N ASN A 491 46.06 8.09 -1.04
CA ASN A 491 44.68 7.63 -1.15
C ASN A 491 43.69 8.78 -0.93
N LEU A 492 42.94 9.15 -1.96
CA LEU A 492 41.83 10.12 -1.89
C LEU A 492 40.51 9.34 -1.77
N CYS A 493 39.53 9.92 -1.09
CA CYS A 493 38.18 9.40 -0.97
C CYS A 493 37.48 9.35 -2.32
N SER A 494 36.64 8.33 -2.50
CA SER A 494 35.63 8.31 -3.55
C SER A 494 34.27 8.76 -3.01
N ILE A 495 33.35 9.08 -3.92
CA ILE A 495 31.95 9.46 -3.62
C ILE A 495 31.20 8.35 -2.85
N PHE A 496 31.69 7.11 -2.92
CA PHE A 496 31.09 5.96 -2.24
C PHE A 496 31.96 5.42 -1.10
N SER A 497 33.07 6.08 -0.77
CA SER A 497 33.90 5.71 0.37
C SER A 497 33.11 5.91 1.67
N SER A 498 33.31 5.00 2.63
CA SER A 498 32.61 5.06 3.93
C SER A 498 32.85 6.40 4.63
N SER A 499 34.06 6.95 4.52
CA SER A 499 34.38 8.26 5.12
C SER A 499 33.58 9.37 4.46
N PHE A 500 33.58 9.48 3.13
CA PHE A 500 32.89 10.58 2.47
C PHE A 500 31.39 10.60 2.75
N VAL A 501 30.71 9.44 2.68
CA VAL A 501 29.25 9.40 2.94
C VAL A 501 28.89 9.78 4.38
N GLN A 502 29.78 9.51 5.35
CA GLN A 502 29.64 9.93 6.74
C GLN A 502 29.88 11.44 6.90
N TRP A 503 30.91 11.97 6.25
CA TRP A 503 31.19 13.41 6.23
C TRP A 503 30.08 14.23 5.57
N GLU A 504 29.54 13.76 4.44
CA GLU A 504 28.42 14.40 3.74
C GLU A 504 27.17 14.43 4.64
N ALA A 505 26.83 13.31 5.28
CA ALA A 505 25.68 13.19 6.17
C ALA A 505 25.80 14.09 7.42
N MET A 506 26.96 14.07 8.07
CA MET A 506 27.25 14.93 9.23
C MET A 506 27.16 16.41 8.87
N THR A 507 27.74 16.80 7.74
CA THR A 507 27.72 18.19 7.27
C THR A 507 26.30 18.66 6.99
N PHE A 508 25.49 17.84 6.33
CA PHE A 508 24.07 18.14 6.08
C PHE A 508 23.27 18.27 7.39
N PHE A 509 23.55 17.41 8.37
CA PHE A 509 22.92 17.47 9.70
C PHE A 509 23.30 18.77 10.41
N LEU A 510 24.59 19.07 10.55
CA LEU A 510 25.10 20.27 11.22
C LEU A 510 24.52 21.53 10.57
N GLU A 511 24.58 21.65 9.25
CA GLU A 511 24.02 22.79 8.53
C GLU A 511 22.53 22.98 8.85
N GLY A 512 21.75 21.90 8.85
CA GLY A 512 20.33 21.93 9.19
C GLY A 512 20.08 22.40 10.63
N VAL A 513 20.85 21.88 11.59
CA VAL A 513 20.74 22.21 13.01
C VAL A 513 21.11 23.66 13.27
N ILE A 514 22.29 24.11 12.82
CA ILE A 514 22.78 25.47 13.08
C ILE A 514 21.86 26.51 12.46
N ASN A 515 21.47 26.32 11.20
CA ASN A 515 20.54 27.24 10.53
C ASN A 515 19.20 27.34 11.26
N GLN A 516 18.70 26.25 11.81
CA GLN A 516 17.45 26.26 12.56
C GLN A 516 17.60 26.91 13.95
N MET A 517 18.70 26.63 14.64
CA MET A 517 19.00 27.19 15.96
C MET A 517 19.04 28.72 15.90
N PHE A 518 19.79 29.29 14.95
CA PHE A 518 19.88 30.75 14.77
C PHE A 518 18.57 31.43 14.32
N ARG A 519 17.57 30.65 13.89
CA ARG A 519 16.23 31.16 13.55
C ARG A 519 15.26 31.13 14.72
N THR A 520 15.50 30.31 15.74
CA THR A 520 14.48 29.96 16.74
C THR A 520 14.91 30.19 18.18
N VAL A 521 16.20 30.10 18.47
CA VAL A 521 16.76 30.34 19.79
C VAL A 521 17.06 31.82 19.94
N ASP A 522 16.67 32.38 21.09
CA ASP A 522 16.98 33.76 21.43
C ASP A 522 18.49 33.99 21.54
N ARG A 523 18.96 35.19 21.19
CA ARG A 523 20.40 35.50 21.11
C ARG A 523 21.18 35.20 22.40
N GLU A 524 20.52 35.30 23.54
CA GLU A 524 21.11 35.08 24.86
C GLU A 524 21.29 33.59 25.19
N GLU A 525 20.50 32.70 24.59
CA GLU A 525 20.53 31.26 24.84
C GLU A 525 21.42 30.49 23.85
N ILE A 526 21.99 31.18 22.86
CA ILE A 526 22.89 30.56 21.88
C ILE A 526 24.17 30.09 22.59
N PRO A 527 24.59 28.82 22.41
CA PRO A 527 25.81 28.28 23.02
C PRO A 527 27.06 28.78 22.28
N VAL A 528 27.38 30.07 22.44
CA VAL A 528 28.45 30.77 21.70
C VAL A 528 29.81 30.10 21.92
N ASN A 529 30.16 29.73 23.16
CA ASN A 529 31.47 29.14 23.45
C ASN A 529 31.66 27.80 22.74
N ASP A 530 30.66 26.92 22.81
CA ASP A 530 30.70 25.61 22.16
C ASP A 530 30.72 25.76 20.63
N GLY A 531 29.94 26.71 20.09
CA GLY A 531 29.94 27.01 18.65
C GLY A 531 31.29 27.51 18.13
N ILE A 532 31.97 28.36 18.90
CA ILE A 532 33.32 28.83 18.59
C ILE A 532 34.35 27.71 18.74
N GLU A 533 34.22 26.83 19.74
CA GLU A 533 35.08 25.65 19.88
C GLU A 533 34.99 24.77 18.62
N LEU A 534 33.77 24.45 18.17
CA LEU A 534 33.54 23.68 16.94
C LEU A 534 34.13 24.38 15.71
N LEU A 535 33.92 25.69 15.57
CA LEU A 535 34.47 26.47 14.46
C LEU A 535 36.00 26.40 14.44
N GLN A 536 36.65 26.57 15.59
CA GLN A 536 38.09 26.49 15.71
C GLN A 536 38.63 25.10 15.35
N MET A 537 37.95 24.03 15.77
CA MET A 537 38.34 22.67 15.39
C MET A 537 38.30 22.44 13.88
N VAL A 538 37.26 22.96 13.20
CA VAL A 538 37.10 22.85 11.74
C VAL A 538 38.18 23.66 11.00
N LEU A 539 38.47 24.89 11.47
CA LEU A 539 39.51 25.73 10.88
C LEU A 539 40.90 25.09 11.00
N ASN A 540 41.18 24.43 12.12
CA ASN A 540 42.47 23.77 12.37
C ASN A 540 42.64 22.44 11.64
N PHE A 541 41.56 21.80 11.19
CA PHE A 541 41.62 20.49 10.56
C PHE A 541 42.09 20.58 9.10
N ASN A 542 43.21 19.94 8.76
CA ASN A 542 43.79 20.00 7.42
C ASN A 542 43.66 18.66 6.70
N THR A 543 43.18 18.72 5.46
CA THR A 543 43.11 17.56 4.56
C THR A 543 43.56 17.96 3.16
N LYS A 544 44.10 17.00 2.42
CA LYS A 544 44.41 17.15 0.99
C LYS A 544 43.29 16.60 0.10
N ASP A 545 42.28 15.98 0.72
CA ASP A 545 41.16 15.39 0.02
C ASP A 545 40.13 16.45 -0.40
N PRO A 546 39.83 16.60 -1.70
CA PRO A 546 38.93 17.65 -2.17
C PRO A 546 37.47 17.46 -1.71
N LEU A 547 37.01 16.21 -1.56
CA LEU A 547 35.64 15.92 -1.15
C LEU A 547 35.44 16.24 0.34
N ILE A 548 36.41 15.84 1.17
CA ILE A 548 36.39 16.17 2.61
C ILE A 548 36.62 17.67 2.82
N LEU A 549 37.49 18.29 2.03
CA LEU A 549 37.69 19.75 2.06
C LEU A 549 36.40 20.51 1.75
N SER A 550 35.63 20.07 0.75
CA SER A 550 34.32 20.66 0.47
C SER A 550 33.38 20.57 1.68
N CYS A 551 33.37 19.45 2.39
CA CYS A 551 32.56 19.29 3.62
C CYS A 551 33.03 20.26 4.71
N ILE A 552 34.34 20.39 4.91
CA ILE A 552 34.93 21.34 5.88
C ILE A 552 34.51 22.77 5.58
N LEU A 553 34.60 23.22 4.32
CA LEU A 553 34.21 24.57 3.93
C LEU A 553 32.71 24.83 4.13
N THR A 554 31.86 23.83 3.88
CA THR A 554 30.43 23.92 4.22
C THR A 554 30.23 24.03 5.73
N ASN A 555 30.96 23.26 6.54
CA ASN A 555 30.89 23.35 8.00
C ASN A 555 31.39 24.71 8.54
N VAL A 556 32.45 25.29 7.94
CA VAL A 556 32.88 26.67 8.24
C VAL A 556 31.76 27.66 7.94
N SER A 557 31.11 27.53 6.78
CA SER A 557 29.99 28.40 6.38
C SER A 557 28.78 28.24 7.32
N ALA A 558 28.47 27.01 7.73
CA ALA A 558 27.39 26.73 8.67
C ALA A 558 27.67 27.32 10.06
N LEU A 559 28.91 27.26 10.55
CA LEU A 559 29.34 27.80 11.85
C LEU A 559 29.72 29.28 11.80
N PHE A 560 29.79 29.89 10.62
CA PHE A 560 30.13 31.30 10.43
C PHE A 560 29.28 32.29 11.25
N PRO A 561 27.96 32.08 11.49
CA PRO A 561 27.18 32.97 12.34
C PRO A 561 27.76 33.21 13.74
N PHE A 562 28.53 32.26 14.30
CA PHE A 562 29.20 32.44 15.59
C PHE A 562 30.31 33.52 15.58
N VAL A 563 30.92 33.80 14.41
CA VAL A 563 31.95 34.84 14.26
C VAL A 563 31.42 36.23 14.62
N THR A 564 30.11 36.45 14.51
CA THR A 564 29.47 37.71 14.92
C THR A 564 29.64 38.00 16.42
N TYR A 565 29.86 36.97 17.25
CA TYR A 565 30.10 37.10 18.68
C TYR A 565 31.60 37.14 19.04
N ARG A 566 32.47 36.63 18.16
CA ARG A 566 33.94 36.62 18.31
C ARG A 566 34.61 36.95 16.98
N SER A 567 34.69 38.24 16.66
CA SER A 567 35.23 38.73 15.38
C SER A 567 36.72 38.42 15.16
N GLU A 568 37.44 38.02 16.21
CA GLU A 568 38.85 37.63 16.17
C GLU A 568 39.14 36.42 15.28
N PHE A 569 38.14 35.56 15.00
CA PHE A 569 38.30 34.39 14.12
C PHE A 569 38.19 34.73 12.62
N LEU A 570 37.77 35.95 12.27
CA LEU A 570 37.54 36.36 10.88
C LEU A 570 38.78 36.19 9.96
N PRO A 571 40.02 36.53 10.39
CA PRO A 571 41.21 36.29 9.58
C PRO A 571 41.50 34.81 9.33
N GLN A 572 41.26 33.94 10.32
CA GLN A 572 41.45 32.49 10.17
C GLN A 572 40.40 31.90 9.23
N VAL A 573 39.17 32.41 9.27
CA VAL A 573 38.11 32.02 8.32
C VAL A 573 38.50 32.38 6.88
N PHE A 574 39.04 33.58 6.63
CA PHE A 574 39.49 33.96 5.29
C PHE A 574 40.71 33.18 4.80
N SER A 575 41.54 32.67 5.73
CA SER A 575 42.69 31.84 5.40
C SER A 575 42.32 30.39 5.07
N LYS A 576 41.14 29.94 5.50
CA LYS A 576 40.65 28.59 5.26
C LYS A 576 39.95 28.50 3.92
#